data_AF-A0A5C7T1B6-F1
#
_entry.id   AF-A0A5C7T1B6-F1
#
_cell.length_a   1.000
_cell.length_b   1.000
_cell.length_c   1.000
_cell.angle_alpha   90.00
_cell.angle_beta   90.00
_cell.angle_gamma   90.00
#
_symmetry.space_group_name_H-M   'P 1'
#
loop_
_entity.id
_entity.type
_entity.pdbx_description
1 polymer ?
#
loop_
_entity_poly.entity_id
_entity_poly.type
_entity_poly.pdbx_seq_one_letter_code
_entity_poly.pdbx_strand_id
1 'polypeptide(L)'
;MHPADFFSPHCVGQQGLVLMDTANRDRKKAWEQQQRKLSQDAFPIADSLLESMFEAMDEKVEAAGCDHTLRFTKSWIAEKDQSAAEVLAWLREHGGFCDCEVLANAADHWEQNR
;
A
#
# COMPACT_ATOMS: atom_id res chain seq x y z
N MET A 1 -40.59 8.68 -62.66
CA MET A 1 -39.21 9.00 -63.08
C MET A 1 -38.47 9.54 -61.84
N HIS A 2 -37.33 8.93 -61.52
CA HIS A 2 -36.41 9.10 -60.37
C HIS A 2 -36.11 10.57 -59.93
N PRO A 3 -35.59 10.85 -58.70
CA PRO A 3 -34.61 10.02 -57.98
C PRO A 3 -34.77 9.82 -56.46
N ALA A 4 -34.10 8.77 -56.00
CA ALA A 4 -33.85 8.42 -54.62
C ALA A 4 -32.69 9.26 -54.06
N ASP A 5 -32.94 9.95 -52.94
CA ASP A 5 -31.89 10.54 -52.11
C ASP A 5 -31.27 9.44 -51.25
N PHE A 6 -30.06 9.05 -51.66
CA PHE A 6 -29.22 8.05 -51.03
C PHE A 6 -28.58 8.64 -49.77
N PHE A 7 -29.11 8.24 -48.62
CA PHE A 7 -28.44 7.98 -47.35
C PHE A 7 -27.03 8.58 -47.17
N SER A 8 -26.89 9.54 -46.24
CA SER A 8 -25.60 9.84 -45.60
C SER A 8 -25.73 9.63 -44.09
N PRO A 9 -24.89 8.79 -43.46
CA PRO A 9 -25.04 8.42 -42.06
C PRO A 9 -24.28 9.40 -41.17
N HIS A 10 -24.97 10.22 -40.40
CA HIS A 10 -24.37 10.91 -39.27
C HIS A 10 -24.62 10.11 -37.98
N CYS A 11 -23.74 9.13 -37.72
CA CYS A 11 -23.56 8.60 -36.37
C CYS A 11 -22.51 9.45 -35.65
N VAL A 12 -22.94 10.52 -34.97
CA VAL A 12 -22.13 11.20 -33.95
C VAL A 12 -22.68 10.78 -32.60
N GLY A 13 -22.11 9.73 -32.01
CA GLY A 13 -22.63 9.18 -30.74
C GLY A 13 -21.65 8.39 -29.88
N GLN A 14 -20.35 8.38 -30.17
CA GLN A 14 -19.39 7.51 -29.45
C GLN A 14 -18.22 8.23 -28.76
N GLN A 15 -18.10 9.56 -28.91
CA GLN A 15 -16.94 10.30 -28.39
C GLN A 15 -17.09 10.76 -26.92
N GLY A 16 -18.32 10.83 -26.38
CA GLY A 16 -18.56 11.35 -25.02
C GLY A 16 -18.27 10.39 -23.86
N LEU A 17 -18.53 9.09 -24.03
CA LEU A 17 -18.39 8.09 -22.96
C LEU A 17 -16.92 7.79 -22.63
N VAL A 18 -16.06 7.71 -23.66
CA VAL A 18 -14.65 7.34 -23.50
C VAL A 18 -13.84 8.41 -22.75
N LEU A 19 -14.10 9.70 -23.02
CA LEU A 19 -13.41 10.83 -22.39
C LEU A 19 -13.69 10.95 -20.89
N MET A 20 -14.93 10.67 -20.47
CA MET A 20 -15.33 10.77 -19.06
C MET A 20 -14.79 9.59 -18.24
N ASP A 21 -14.73 8.40 -18.84
CA ASP A 21 -14.14 7.21 -18.22
C ASP A 21 -12.61 7.30 -18.09
N THR A 22 -11.89 7.88 -19.05
CA THR A 22 -10.45 8.12 -18.92
C THR A 22 -10.14 9.15 -17.84
N ALA A 23 -10.86 10.28 -17.81
CA ALA A 23 -10.65 11.31 -16.80
C ALA A 23 -10.96 10.80 -15.37
N ASN A 24 -11.96 9.94 -15.20
CA ASN A 24 -12.25 9.32 -13.91
C ASN A 24 -11.13 8.34 -13.49
N ARG A 25 -10.65 7.51 -14.43
CA ARG A 25 -9.50 6.62 -14.18
C ARG A 25 -8.23 7.39 -13.83
N ASP A 26 -7.94 8.48 -14.54
CA ASP A 26 -6.73 9.27 -14.32
C ASP A 26 -6.78 10.02 -12.98
N ARG A 27 -7.95 10.57 -12.61
CA ARG A 27 -8.18 11.15 -11.27
C ARG A 27 -8.02 10.11 -10.16
N LYS A 28 -8.56 8.90 -10.35
CA LYS A 28 -8.42 7.79 -9.40
C LYS A 28 -6.94 7.41 -9.22
N LYS A 29 -6.20 7.22 -10.31
CA LYS A 29 -4.76 6.91 -10.28
C LYS A 29 -3.94 8.00 -9.59
N ALA A 30 -4.23 9.28 -9.88
CA ALA A 30 -3.53 10.39 -9.24
C ALA A 30 -3.77 10.42 -7.72
N TRP A 31 -5.01 10.14 -7.30
CA TRP A 31 -5.35 10.03 -5.89
C TRP A 31 -4.63 8.85 -5.22
N GLU A 32 -4.63 7.67 -5.83
CA GLU A 32 -3.92 6.48 -5.31
C GLU A 32 -2.41 6.73 -5.18
N GLN A 33 -1.79 7.38 -6.17
CA GLN A 33 -0.38 7.77 -6.12
C GLN A 33 -0.09 8.76 -4.99
N GLN A 34 -0.97 9.74 -4.79
CA GLN A 34 -0.83 10.69 -3.70
C GLN A 34 -0.95 10.00 -2.34
N GLN A 35 -1.90 9.07 -2.18
CA GLN A 35 -2.04 8.30 -0.94
C GLN A 35 -0.81 7.45 -0.67
N ARG A 36 -0.30 6.71 -1.67
CA ARG A 36 0.93 5.92 -1.52
C ARG A 36 2.10 6.78 -1.07
N LYS A 37 2.27 7.96 -1.66
CA LYS A 37 3.34 8.88 -1.25
C LYS A 37 3.20 9.31 0.21
N LEU A 38 1.98 9.64 0.65
CA LEU A 38 1.73 9.99 2.05
C LEU A 38 2.03 8.83 2.99
N SER A 39 1.69 7.59 2.61
CA SER A 39 2.04 6.40 3.37
C SER A 39 3.56 6.21 3.47
N GLN A 40 4.29 6.37 2.37
CA GLN A 40 5.75 6.28 2.33
C GLN A 40 6.42 7.36 3.20
N ASP A 41 5.90 8.59 3.15
CA ASP A 41 6.36 9.70 3.98
C ASP A 41 6.07 9.46 5.49
N ALA A 42 5.12 8.57 5.81
CA ALA A 42 4.74 8.20 7.17
C ALA A 42 5.47 6.96 7.72
N PHE A 43 6.31 6.29 6.92
CA PHE A 43 7.09 5.15 7.40
C PHE A 43 8.09 5.60 8.48
N PRO A 44 8.24 4.82 9.58
CA PRO A 44 9.02 5.25 10.73
C PRO A 44 10.53 5.16 10.51
N ILE A 45 10.96 4.34 9.55
CA ILE A 45 12.36 4.09 9.18
C ILE A 45 12.44 3.83 7.67
N ALA A 46 13.66 3.74 7.13
CA ALA A 46 13.87 3.48 5.70
C ALA A 46 13.21 2.18 5.23
N ASP A 47 12.75 2.15 3.99
CA ASP A 47 12.09 1.01 3.36
C ASP A 47 12.90 -0.31 3.47
N SER A 48 14.22 -0.25 3.20
CA SER A 48 15.11 -1.41 3.34
C SER A 48 15.28 -1.90 4.79
N LEU A 49 15.11 -1.00 5.77
CA LEU A 49 15.14 -1.37 7.18
C LEU A 49 13.82 -2.01 7.60
N LEU A 50 12.67 -1.54 7.09
CA LEU A 50 11.39 -2.20 7.29
C LEU A 50 11.39 -3.62 6.70
N GLU A 51 11.88 -3.77 5.47
CA GLU A 51 12.04 -5.08 4.82
C GLU A 51 12.87 -6.04 5.70
N SER A 52 14.07 -5.62 6.12
CA SER A 52 14.93 -6.42 7.00
C SER A 52 14.30 -6.71 8.37
N MET A 53 13.44 -5.83 8.88
CA MET A 53 12.71 -6.04 10.12
C MET A 53 11.67 -7.16 9.95
N PHE A 54 10.86 -7.09 8.89
CA PHE A 54 9.81 -8.06 8.64
C PHE A 54 10.39 -9.45 8.32
N GLU A 55 11.44 -9.54 7.50
CA GLU A 55 12.14 -10.81 7.24
C GLU A 55 12.67 -11.43 8.54
N ALA A 56 13.32 -10.63 9.39
CA ALA A 56 13.86 -11.12 10.66
C ALA A 56 12.78 -11.53 11.67
N MET A 57 11.60 -10.91 11.63
CA MET A 57 10.45 -11.33 12.43
C MET A 57 9.86 -12.62 11.91
N ASP A 58 9.67 -12.75 10.60
CA ASP A 58 9.09 -13.92 9.96
C ASP A 58 9.90 -15.17 10.34
N GLU A 59 11.21 -15.14 10.14
CA GLU A 59 12.12 -16.22 10.54
C GLU A 59 12.01 -16.58 12.03
N LYS A 60 11.94 -15.57 12.92
CA LYS A 60 11.89 -15.79 14.37
C LYS A 60 10.53 -16.31 14.83
N VAL A 61 9.44 -15.83 14.25
CA VAL A 61 8.08 -16.26 14.56
C VAL A 61 7.84 -17.66 14.01
N GLU A 62 8.34 -18.00 12.82
CA GLU A 62 8.31 -19.36 12.29
C GLU A 62 9.09 -20.34 13.18
N ALA A 63 10.28 -19.95 13.64
CA ALA A 63 11.14 -20.83 14.43
C ALA A 63 10.68 -21.02 15.88
N ALA A 64 10.20 -19.96 16.53
CA ALA A 64 9.92 -19.95 17.98
C ALA A 64 8.44 -19.74 18.33
N GLY A 65 7.59 -19.47 17.35
CA GLY A 65 6.19 -19.08 17.56
C GLY A 65 6.05 -17.65 18.08
N CYS A 66 4.80 -17.18 18.08
CA CYS A 66 4.44 -15.90 18.69
C CYS A 66 3.92 -16.10 20.12
N ASP A 67 4.44 -15.31 21.07
CA ASP A 67 3.99 -15.29 22.47
C ASP A 67 3.07 -14.10 22.80
N HIS A 68 2.49 -13.48 21.76
CA HIS A 68 1.67 -12.27 21.84
C HIS A 68 2.40 -11.05 22.43
N THR A 69 3.72 -11.01 22.32
CA THR A 69 4.53 -9.84 22.67
C THR A 69 5.25 -9.28 21.45
N LEU A 70 5.92 -8.14 21.63
CA LEU A 70 6.79 -7.50 20.64
C LEU A 70 8.27 -7.81 20.94
N ARG A 71 8.57 -9.04 21.38
CA ARG A 71 9.91 -9.43 21.84
C ARG A 71 10.91 -9.32 20.70
N PHE A 72 10.57 -9.89 19.55
CA PHE A 72 11.46 -9.92 18.40
C PHE A 72 11.59 -8.53 17.77
N THR A 73 10.48 -7.80 17.67
CA THR A 73 10.45 -6.38 17.29
C THR A 73 11.41 -5.54 18.09
N LYS A 74 11.27 -5.54 19.42
CA LYS A 74 12.10 -4.71 20.30
C LYS A 74 13.57 -5.10 20.24
N SER A 75 13.87 -6.40 20.12
CA SER A 75 15.23 -6.90 19.94
C SER A 75 15.85 -6.39 18.64
N TRP A 76 15.11 -6.43 17.54
CA TRP A 76 15.61 -5.98 16.23
C TRP A 76 15.85 -4.46 16.23
N ILE A 77 14.92 -3.68 16.79
CA ILE A 77 15.05 -2.23 16.93
C ILE A 77 16.32 -1.88 17.71
N ALA A 78 16.56 -2.56 18.83
CA ALA A 78 17.74 -2.35 19.65
C ALA A 78 19.05 -2.75 18.93
N GLU A 79 19.02 -3.82 18.13
CA GLU A 79 20.18 -4.28 17.34
C GLU A 79 20.55 -3.28 16.24
N LYS A 80 19.55 -2.67 15.59
CA LYS A 80 19.75 -1.72 14.48
C LYS A 80 19.83 -0.27 14.92
N ASP A 81 19.87 0.00 16.22
CA ASP A 81 19.91 1.34 16.82
C ASP A 81 18.80 2.27 16.29
N GLN A 82 17.58 1.73 16.16
CA GLN A 82 16.42 2.47 15.66
C GLN A 82 15.59 3.04 16.82
N SER A 83 14.81 4.07 16.52
CA SER A 83 13.91 4.70 17.49
C SER A 83 12.75 3.79 17.85
N ALA A 84 12.82 3.18 19.04
CA ALA A 84 11.74 2.32 19.53
C ALA A 84 10.41 3.06 19.67
N ALA A 85 10.44 4.35 20.01
CA ALA A 85 9.21 5.14 20.17
C ALA A 85 8.48 5.30 18.83
N GLU A 86 9.19 5.67 17.77
CA GLU A 86 8.61 5.92 16.45
C GLU A 86 8.16 4.62 15.79
N VAL A 87 9.01 3.59 15.78
CA VAL A 87 8.68 2.30 15.17
C VAL A 87 7.49 1.65 15.88
N LEU A 88 7.50 1.59 17.22
CA LEU A 88 6.39 0.96 17.95
C LEU A 88 5.09 1.77 17.87
N ALA A 89 5.16 3.09 17.75
CA ALA A 89 3.96 3.92 17.55
C ALA A 89 3.31 3.61 16.20
N TRP A 90 4.11 3.63 15.12
CA TRP A 90 3.64 3.32 13.78
C TRP A 90 3.08 1.89 13.67
N LEU A 91 3.75 0.90 14.27
CA LEU A 91 3.27 -0.47 14.29
C LEU A 91 1.88 -0.58 14.95
N ARG A 92 1.67 0.09 16.08
CA ARG A 92 0.38 0.05 16.79
C ARG A 92 -0.74 0.75 16.03
N GLU A 93 -0.43 1.84 15.33
CA GLU A 93 -1.39 2.53 14.47
C GLU A 93 -1.91 1.60 13.35
N HIS A 94 -1.04 0.71 12.88
CA HIS A 94 -1.37 -0.30 11.87
C HIS A 94 -1.72 -1.67 12.48
N GLY A 95 -2.07 -1.73 13.77
CA GLY A 95 -2.59 -2.93 14.41
C GLY A 95 -1.56 -4.00 14.77
N GLY A 96 -0.27 -3.66 14.84
CA GLY A 96 0.81 -4.55 15.27
C GLY A 96 1.07 -4.50 16.78
N PHE A 97 0.35 -5.31 17.58
CA PHE A 97 0.54 -5.39 19.04
C PHE A 97 1.34 -6.63 19.51
N CYS A 98 1.41 -7.68 18.69
CA CYS A 98 2.38 -8.79 18.78
C CYS A 98 3.28 -8.86 17.54
N ASP A 99 4.40 -9.58 17.63
CA ASP A 99 5.28 -9.88 16.48
C ASP A 99 4.48 -10.53 15.32
N CYS A 100 3.47 -11.35 15.63
CA CYS A 100 2.55 -11.94 14.64
C CYS A 100 1.67 -10.94 13.88
N GLU A 101 1.14 -9.95 14.59
CA GLU A 101 0.27 -8.92 14.05
C GLU A 101 1.07 -7.86 13.31
N VAL A 102 2.33 -7.64 13.70
CA VAL A 102 3.26 -6.82 12.94
C VAL A 102 3.41 -7.41 11.53
N LEU A 103 3.64 -8.72 11.40
CA LEU A 103 3.70 -9.40 10.11
C LEU A 103 2.35 -9.39 9.37
N ALA A 104 1.25 -9.67 10.07
CA ALA A 104 -0.06 -9.78 9.42
C ALA A 104 -0.66 -8.44 8.97
N ASN A 105 -0.40 -7.35 9.71
CA ASN A 105 -1.05 -6.06 9.48
C ASN A 105 -0.06 -4.99 9.00
N ALA A 106 1.03 -4.78 9.73
CA ALA A 106 1.96 -3.68 9.42
C ALA A 106 2.83 -3.99 8.19
N ALA A 107 3.26 -5.24 8.01
CA ALA A 107 3.98 -5.66 6.81
C ALA A 107 3.08 -5.61 5.57
N ASP A 108 1.82 -6.06 5.68
CA ASP A 108 0.84 -5.96 4.59
C ASP A 108 0.55 -4.49 4.22
N HIS A 109 0.37 -3.62 5.21
CA HIS A 109 0.23 -2.19 4.96
C HIS A 109 1.45 -1.60 4.25
N TRP A 110 2.66 -1.94 4.69
CA TRP A 110 3.89 -1.48 4.06
C TRP A 110 4.02 -1.98 2.61
N GLU A 111 3.80 -3.27 2.34
CA GLU A 111 3.92 -3.87 1.00
C GLU A 111 2.94 -3.24 0.01
N GLN A 112 1.71 -2.93 0.45
CA GLN A 112 0.71 -2.27 -0.40
C GLN A 112 1.06 -0.80 -0.73
N ASN A 113 1.97 -0.18 0.05
CA ASN A 113 2.25 1.24 -0.01
C ASN A 113 3.69 1.62 -0.40
N ARG A 114 4.64 0.67 -0.44
CA ARG A 114 6.03 0.94 -0.86
C ARG A 114 6.18 1.26 -2.36
#